data_AF-A0A0C3HYX6-F1
#
_entry.id   AF-A0A0C3HYX6-F1
#
_cell.length_a   1.000
_cell.length_b   1.000
_cell.length_c   1.000
_cell.angle_alpha   90.00
_cell.angle_beta   90.00
_cell.angle_gamma   90.00
#
_symmetry.space_group_name_H-M   'P 1'
#
loop_
_entity.id
_entity.type
_entity.pdbx_description
1 polymer ?
#
loop_
_entity_poly.entity_id
_entity_poly.type
_entity_poly.pdbx_seq_one_letter_code
_entity_poly.pdbx_strand_id
1 'polypeptide(L)'
;MSTKTQRALLAGAAVVAVLALGQLSKGEAIEQDDWLTAYCTDAAVWAAEEARGVPLELRTGQPDYKGIAEESCPGMRPAGPALPIDVSPARLAMPDTVPFNQFVQF
;
A
#
# COMPACT_ATOMS: atom_id res chain seq x y z
N MET A 1 -50.29 -24.73 -12.82
CA MET A 1 -49.03 -24.21 -13.41
C MET A 1 -48.21 -25.37 -13.92
N SER A 2 -47.66 -25.28 -15.14
CA SER A 2 -46.86 -26.38 -15.73
C SER A 2 -45.47 -26.44 -15.10
N THR A 3 -44.93 -27.64 -14.90
CA THR A 3 -43.60 -27.88 -14.30
C THR A 3 -42.48 -27.19 -15.08
N LYS A 4 -42.67 -26.98 -16.38
CA LYS A 4 -41.76 -26.20 -17.24
C LYS A 4 -41.73 -24.71 -16.86
N THR A 5 -42.89 -24.14 -16.55
CA THR A 5 -43.03 -22.74 -16.16
C THR A 5 -42.38 -22.47 -14.80
N GLN A 6 -42.50 -23.42 -13.87
CA GLN A 6 -41.89 -23.33 -12.54
C GLN A 6 -40.35 -23.42 -12.60
N ARG A 7 -39.81 -24.29 -13.46
CA ARG A 7 -38.36 -24.38 -13.70
C ARG A 7 -37.80 -23.12 -14.36
N ALA A 8 -38.53 -22.56 -15.34
CA ALA A 8 -38.13 -21.32 -15.99
C ALA A 8 -38.08 -20.14 -15.00
N LEU A 9 -39.06 -20.04 -14.11
CA LEU A 9 -39.09 -19.04 -13.03
C LEU A 9 -37.92 -19.19 -12.06
N LEU A 10 -37.62 -20.41 -11.62
CA LEU A 10 -36.50 -20.70 -10.73
C LEU A 10 -35.15 -20.39 -11.40
N ALA A 11 -34.99 -20.75 -12.67
CA ALA A 11 -33.78 -20.43 -13.43
C ALA A 11 -33.61 -18.91 -13.61
N GLY A 12 -34.68 -18.19 -13.93
CA GLY A 12 -34.67 -16.73 -14.02
C GLY A 12 -34.30 -16.07 -12.69
N ALA A 13 -34.89 -16.53 -11.58
CA ALA A 13 -34.57 -16.02 -10.24
C ALA A 13 -33.10 -16.27 -9.86
N ALA A 14 -32.56 -17.44 -10.20
CA ALA A 14 -31.16 -17.76 -9.93
C ALA A 14 -30.19 -16.85 -10.70
N VAL A 15 -30.47 -16.54 -11.97
CA VAL A 15 -29.65 -15.62 -12.77
C VAL A 15 -29.68 -14.21 -12.18
N VAL A 16 -30.86 -13.72 -11.78
CA VAL A 16 -30.98 -12.41 -11.14
C VAL A 16 -30.21 -12.34 -9.82
N ALA A 17 -30.28 -13.41 -9.01
CA ALA A 17 -29.54 -13.48 -7.75
C ALA A 17 -28.01 -13.43 -7.96
N VAL A 18 -27.48 -14.15 -8.96
CA VAL A 18 -26.05 -14.13 -9.29
C VAL A 18 -25.61 -12.76 -9.79
N LEU A 19 -26.42 -12.10 -10.63
CA LEU A 19 -26.11 -10.75 -11.12
C LEU A 19 -26.13 -9.70 -10.00
N ALA A 20 -27.04 -9.84 -9.04
CA ALA A 20 -27.08 -8.97 -7.86
C ALA A 20 -25.81 -9.12 -7.01
N LEU A 21 -25.41 -10.36 -6.71
CA LEU A 21 -24.20 -10.65 -5.93
C LEU A 21 -22.92 -10.10 -6.60
N GLY A 22 -22.82 -10.20 -7.93
CA GLY A 22 -21.69 -9.66 -8.69
C GLY A 22 -21.58 -8.14 -8.71
N GLN A 23 -22.66 -7.41 -8.38
CA GLN A 23 -22.63 -5.96 -8.22
C GLN A 23 -22.26 -5.54 -6.80
N LEU A 24 -22.65 -6.31 -5.78
CA LEU A 24 -22.17 -6.11 -4.40
C LEU A 24 -20.66 -6.34 -4.28
N SER A 25 -20.12 -7.38 -4.93
CA SER A 25 -18.69 -7.71 -4.84
C SER A 25 -17.75 -6.61 -5.36
N LYS A 26 -18.24 -5.71 -6.23
CA LYS A 26 -17.45 -4.58 -6.72
C LYS A 26 -17.29 -3.47 -5.68
N GLY A 27 -18.29 -3.27 -4.82
CA GLY A 27 -18.20 -2.31 -3.71
C GLY A 27 -17.21 -2.75 -2.66
N GLU A 28 -17.27 -4.03 -2.27
CA GLU A 28 -16.38 -4.63 -1.27
C GLU A 28 -14.91 -4.64 -1.71
N ALA A 29 -14.63 -4.81 -3.01
CA ALA A 29 -13.28 -4.75 -3.55
C ALA A 29 -12.67 -3.34 -3.51
N ILE A 30 -13.47 -2.29 -3.69
CA ILE A 30 -13.02 -0.89 -3.60
C ILE A 30 -12.73 -0.53 -2.14
N GLU A 31 -13.61 -0.94 -1.23
CA GLU A 31 -13.43 -0.71 0.20
C GLU A 31 -12.21 -1.46 0.76
N GLN A 32 -11.89 -2.63 0.18
CA GLN A 32 -10.67 -3.37 0.49
C GLN A 32 -9.38 -2.65 0.06
N ASP A 33 -9.41 -1.90 -1.03
CA ASP A 33 -8.23 -1.18 -1.51
C ASP A 33 -8.00 0.10 -0.71
N ASP A 34 -9.09 0.75 -0.29
CA ASP A 34 -9.06 2.02 0.44
C ASP A 34 -8.50 1.86 1.87
N TRP A 35 -8.89 0.79 2.60
CA TRP A 35 -8.33 0.58 3.95
C TRP A 35 -6.82 0.30 3.91
N LEU A 36 -6.34 -0.44 2.90
CA LEU A 36 -4.92 -0.75 2.76
C LEU A 36 -4.14 0.52 2.38
N THR A 37 -4.70 1.35 1.50
CA THR A 37 -4.11 2.62 1.11
C THR A 37 -4.00 3.57 2.30
N ALA A 38 -5.06 3.71 3.10
CA ALA A 38 -5.05 4.52 4.32
C ALA A 38 -4.02 4.00 5.33
N TYR A 39 -4.01 2.67 5.56
CA TYR A 39 -3.04 2.00 6.42
C TYR A 39 -1.59 2.30 6.02
N CYS A 40 -1.29 2.14 4.74
CA CYS A 40 0.05 2.35 4.21
C CYS A 40 0.48 3.81 4.26
N THR A 41 -0.45 4.74 4.05
CA THR A 41 -0.18 6.18 4.14
C THR A 41 0.18 6.55 5.58
N ASP A 42 -0.62 6.13 6.55
CA ASP A 42 -0.39 6.42 7.98
C ASP A 42 0.93 5.82 8.46
N ALA A 43 1.22 4.57 8.10
CA ALA A 43 2.46 3.89 8.46
C ALA A 43 3.69 4.57 7.83
N ALA A 44 3.57 5.07 6.60
CA ALA A 44 4.64 5.79 5.93
C ALA A 44 4.92 7.16 6.57
N VAL A 45 3.89 7.89 6.98
CA VAL A 45 4.05 9.16 7.72
C VAL A 45 4.75 8.90 9.04
N TRP A 46 4.31 7.89 9.78
CA TRP A 46 4.92 7.51 11.05
C TRP A 46 6.41 7.18 10.90
N ALA A 47 6.76 6.34 9.92
CA ALA A 47 8.14 5.95 9.67
C ALA A 47 9.01 7.15 9.24
N ALA A 48 8.46 8.06 8.44
CA ALA A 48 9.16 9.27 8.02
C ALA A 48 9.43 10.23 9.21
N GLU A 49 8.48 10.37 10.12
CA GLU A 49 8.63 11.20 11.31
C GLU A 49 9.57 10.59 12.34
N GLU A 50 9.56 9.27 12.48
CA GLU A 50 10.55 8.54 13.29
C GLU A 50 11.96 8.76 12.76
N ALA A 51 12.17 8.64 11.45
CA ALA A 51 13.45 8.90 10.80
C ALA A 51 13.91 10.36 10.95
N ARG A 52 12.96 11.31 11.12
CA ARG A 52 13.23 12.73 11.42
C ARG A 52 13.42 13.01 12.91
N GLY A 53 13.21 12.04 13.79
CA GLY A 53 13.34 12.20 15.24
C GLY A 53 12.19 12.95 15.91
N VAL A 54 10.99 12.96 15.30
CA VAL A 54 9.81 13.58 15.91
C VAL A 54 9.41 12.79 17.18
N PRO A 55 9.22 13.46 18.33
CA PRO A 55 8.75 12.83 19.57
C PRO A 55 7.41 12.13 19.38
N LEU A 56 7.19 11.03 20.10
CA LEU A 56 6.00 10.18 19.95
C LEU A 56 4.70 10.98 20.13
N GLU A 57 4.68 11.93 21.06
CA GLU A 57 3.55 12.80 21.38
C GLU A 57 3.21 13.82 20.28
N LEU A 58 4.10 14.03 19.31
CA LEU A 58 3.92 14.95 18.19
C LEU A 58 3.79 14.22 16.85
N ARG A 59 3.87 12.89 16.83
CA ARG A 59 3.78 12.14 15.59
C ARG A 59 2.36 12.13 15.03
N THR A 60 2.30 12.25 13.71
CA THR A 60 1.10 12.12 12.91
C THR A 60 1.11 10.77 12.19
N GLY A 61 -0.08 10.22 11.91
CA GLY A 61 -0.21 8.85 11.40
C GLY A 61 -0.22 7.79 12.50
N GLN A 62 -0.20 6.52 12.08
CA GLN A 62 -0.25 5.37 12.97
C GLN A 62 0.98 4.49 12.76
N PRO A 63 1.54 3.90 13.84
CA PRO A 63 2.58 2.89 13.68
C PRO A 63 2.04 1.67 12.92
N ASP A 64 2.95 0.89 12.33
CA ASP A 64 2.65 -0.39 11.67
C ASP A 64 2.15 -1.43 12.70
N TYR A 65 0.90 -1.30 13.13
CA TYR A 65 0.32 -2.12 14.20
C TYR A 65 0.07 -3.57 13.78
N LYS A 66 -0.04 -3.84 12.47
CA LYS A 66 -0.17 -5.21 11.94
C LYS A 66 1.17 -5.84 11.59
N GLY A 67 2.25 -5.06 11.51
CA GLY A 67 3.57 -5.54 11.07
C GLY A 67 3.59 -5.98 9.61
N ILE A 68 2.65 -5.51 8.78
CA ILE A 68 2.54 -5.90 7.36
C ILE A 68 3.02 -4.79 6.43
N ALA A 69 3.44 -3.63 6.96
CA ALA A 69 3.69 -2.48 6.12
C ALA A 69 4.90 -2.69 5.22
N GLU A 70 5.95 -3.38 5.67
CA GLU A 70 7.10 -3.72 4.82
C GLU A 70 6.73 -4.63 3.64
N GLU A 71 5.68 -5.44 3.78
CA GLU A 71 5.32 -6.46 2.78
C GLU A 71 4.21 -6.00 1.84
N SER A 72 3.24 -5.30 2.42
CA SER A 72 2.00 -4.89 1.75
C SER A 72 2.04 -3.45 1.26
N CYS A 73 2.87 -2.59 1.87
CA CYS A 73 2.93 -1.18 1.50
C CYS A 73 4.06 -0.91 0.48
N PRO A 74 3.73 -0.38 -0.70
CA PRO A 74 4.73 -0.04 -1.70
C PRO A 74 5.64 1.08 -1.18
N GLY A 75 6.96 0.89 -1.27
CA GLY A 75 7.98 1.87 -0.88
C GLY A 75 8.39 1.86 0.60
N MET A 76 7.71 1.08 1.45
CA MET A 76 8.06 0.91 2.87
C MET A 76 9.10 -0.20 3.11
N ARG A 77 9.38 -1.03 2.09
CA ARG A 77 10.45 -2.03 2.18
C ARG A 77 11.77 -1.34 2.53
N PRO A 78 12.53 -1.87 3.50
CA PRO A 78 13.88 -1.38 3.73
C PRO A 78 14.64 -1.41 2.41
N ALA A 79 15.24 -0.28 2.04
CA ALA A 79 16.31 -0.29 1.06
C ALA A 79 17.29 -1.35 1.57
N GLY A 80 17.57 -2.36 0.74
CA GLY A 80 18.35 -3.54 1.14
C GLY A 80 19.65 -3.17 1.87
N PRO A 81 20.33 -4.15 2.48
CA PRO A 81 21.49 -3.90 3.34
C PRO A 81 22.41 -2.85 2.72
N ALA A 82 22.78 -1.85 3.51
CA ALA A 82 23.63 -0.76 3.06
C ALA A 82 24.84 -1.37 2.35
N LEU A 83 24.91 -1.19 1.03
CA LEU A 83 26.07 -1.64 0.28
C LEU A 83 27.30 -0.92 0.87
N PRO A 84 28.46 -1.58 0.90
CA PRO A 84 29.71 -0.90 1.19
C PRO A 84 29.75 0.43 0.42
N ILE A 85 30.23 1.49 1.06
CA ILE A 85 30.19 2.86 0.54
C ILE A 85 30.81 2.92 -0.88
N ASP A 86 31.76 2.02 -1.13
CA ASP A 86 32.51 1.77 -2.35
C ASP A 86 31.66 1.26 -3.54
N VAL A 87 30.49 0.67 -3.28
CA VAL A 87 29.59 0.07 -4.30
C VAL A 87 28.23 0.76 -4.35
N SER A 88 28.07 1.89 -3.66
CA SER A 88 26.83 2.65 -3.69
C SER A 88 26.58 3.24 -5.09
N PRO A 89 25.41 3.03 -5.73
CA PRO A 89 25.15 3.52 -7.07
C PRO A 89 25.23 5.05 -7.18
N ALA A 90 25.01 5.76 -6.06
CA ALA A 90 25.22 7.20 -5.97
C ALA A 90 26.68 7.63 -6.22
N ARG A 91 27.67 6.80 -5.83
CA ARG A 91 29.09 7.01 -6.13
C ARG A 91 29.43 6.68 -7.58
N LEU A 92 28.87 5.58 -8.09
CA LEU A 92 29.08 5.16 -9.49
C LEU A 92 28.51 6.17 -10.51
N ALA A 93 27.50 6.95 -10.10
CA ALA A 93 26.91 8.01 -10.92
C ALA A 93 27.60 9.39 -10.76
N MET A 94 28.54 9.54 -9.82
CA MET A 94 29.29 10.78 -9.62
C MET A 94 30.73 10.62 -10.12
N PRO A 95 31.25 11.48 -11.00
CA PRO A 95 32.66 11.46 -11.34
C PRO A 95 33.49 11.80 -10.09
N ASP A 96 34.69 11.20 -9.94
CA ASP A 96 35.61 11.34 -8.80
C ASP A 96 36.05 12.78 -8.46
N THR A 97 35.58 13.78 -9.21
CA THR A 97 35.96 15.18 -9.13
C THR A 97 35.01 16.04 -8.30
N VAL A 98 33.89 15.51 -7.78
CA VAL A 98 32.94 16.32 -6.98
C VAL A 98 33.36 16.35 -5.51
N PRO A 99 33.77 17.51 -4.94
CA PRO A 99 34.17 17.59 -3.54
C PRO A 99 32.98 17.35 -2.60
N PHE A 100 33.19 16.56 -1.55
CA PHE A 100 32.20 16.11 -0.56
C PHE A 100 31.48 17.23 0.23
N ASN A 101 31.87 18.50 0.05
CA ASN A 101 31.41 19.61 0.88
C ASN A 101 30.24 20.41 0.31
N GLN A 102 29.58 19.98 -0.78
CA GLN A 102 28.31 20.58 -1.16
C GLN A 102 27.16 19.94 -0.38
N PHE A 103 27.08 20.29 0.91
CA PHE A 103 25.80 20.25 1.61
C PHE A 103 24.84 21.16 0.85
N VAL A 104 23.78 20.55 0.30
CA VAL A 104 22.67 21.21 -0.37
C VAL A 104 22.07 22.21 0.63
N GLN A 105 22.30 23.50 0.45
CA GLN A 105 21.43 24.53 1.03
C GLN A 105 20.17 24.56 0.18
N PHE A 106 19.01 24.53 0.84
CA PHE A 106 17.67 24.53 0.24
C PHE A 106 17.45 25.70 -0.72
#